data_AF-A0A9E5N730-F1
#
_entry.id   AF-A0A9E5N730-F1
#
_cell.length_a   1.000
_cell.length_b   1.000
_cell.length_c   1.000
_cell.angle_alpha   90.00
_cell.angle_beta   90.00
_cell.angle_gamma   90.00
#
_symmetry.space_group_name_H-M   'P 1'
#
loop_
_entity.id
_entity.type
_entity.pdbx_description
1 polymer ?
#
loop_
_entity_poly.entity_id
_entity_poly.type
_entity_poly.pdbx_seq_one_letter_code
_entity_poly.pdbx_strand_id
1 'polypeptide(L)'
;MKTRTPLSRNSKTSSPASNRLLSEKLFHSWQKLTQEQKARLGEWSRANEEPDSALYLSRRKVVHPTKGRVRFSLYPYQREILEARSGPPRLIVKARQVGVSQLLAGEALAQAKFLP
;
A
#
# COMPACT_ATOMS: atom_id res chain seq x y z
N MET A 1 37.38 25.51 33.02
CA MET A 1 37.78 24.29 32.29
C MET A 1 36.89 23.13 32.70
N LYS A 2 36.02 22.64 31.80
CA LYS A 2 35.39 21.30 31.83
C LYS A 2 35.25 20.85 30.38
N THR A 3 35.84 19.72 30.05
CA THR A 3 35.97 19.15 28.71
C THR A 3 34.62 18.62 28.20
N ARG A 4 34.25 18.95 26.95
CA ARG A 4 33.07 18.38 26.28
C ARG A 4 33.51 17.10 25.55
N THR A 5 33.00 15.96 26.00
CA THR A 5 33.08 14.69 25.28
C THR A 5 32.17 14.74 24.04
N PRO A 6 32.62 14.40 22.83
CA PRO A 6 31.72 14.29 21.68
C PRO A 6 30.93 12.99 21.75
N LEU A 7 29.60 13.11 21.75
CA LEU A 7 28.68 12.00 21.53
C LEU A 7 28.88 11.46 20.11
N SER A 8 29.39 10.23 20.01
CA SER A 8 29.47 9.46 18.78
C SER A 8 28.05 9.23 18.22
N ARG A 9 27.75 9.89 17.10
CA ARG A 9 26.51 9.75 16.36
C ARG A 9 26.67 8.57 15.39
N ASN A 10 26.28 7.37 15.83
CA ASN A 10 26.16 6.19 14.96
C ASN A 10 24.99 6.39 13.98
N SER A 11 25.21 7.15 12.91
CA SER A 11 24.35 7.08 11.73
C SER A 11 24.78 5.87 10.90
N LYS A 12 24.07 4.74 11.05
CA LYS A 12 24.02 3.72 10.00
C LYS A 12 23.35 4.36 8.77
N THR A 13 24.13 5.08 7.98
CA THR A 13 23.76 5.49 6.64
C THR A 13 23.70 4.22 5.79
N SER A 14 22.49 3.71 5.55
CA SER A 14 22.27 2.72 4.50
C SER A 14 22.67 3.37 3.17
N SER A 15 23.88 3.04 2.70
CA SER A 15 24.42 3.55 1.45
C SER A 15 23.46 3.21 0.30
N PRO A 16 23.12 4.15 -0.60
CA PRO A 16 22.22 3.90 -1.74
C PRO A 16 22.74 2.78 -2.67
N ALA A 17 24.04 2.48 -2.65
CA ALA A 17 24.64 1.36 -3.37
C ALA A 17 24.15 -0.02 -2.88
N SER A 18 23.86 -0.16 -1.58
CA SER A 18 23.40 -1.44 -0.99
C SER A 18 21.99 -1.81 -1.44
N ASN A 19 21.09 -0.82 -1.56
CA ASN A 19 19.73 -1.04 -2.05
C ASN A 19 19.71 -1.39 -3.55
N ARG A 20 20.62 -0.80 -4.35
CA ARG A 20 20.71 -1.08 -5.78
C ARG A 20 21.14 -2.53 -6.05
N LEU A 21 22.15 -3.01 -5.32
CA LEU A 21 22.64 -4.39 -5.42
C LEU A 21 21.62 -5.43 -4.93
N LEU A 22 20.83 -5.11 -3.90
CA LEU A 22 19.72 -5.95 -3.46
C LEU A 22 18.60 -5.99 -4.52
N SER A 23 18.27 -4.84 -5.13
CA SER A 23 17.27 -4.78 -6.21
C SER A 23 17.70 -5.53 -7.46
N GLU A 24 18.98 -5.48 -7.84
CA GLU A 24 19.51 -6.19 -9.01
C GLU A 24 19.55 -7.70 -8.79
N LYS A 25 19.96 -8.16 -7.60
CA LYS A 25 19.95 -9.58 -7.23
C LYS A 25 18.53 -10.15 -7.19
N LEU A 26 17.57 -9.38 -6.64
CA LEU A 26 16.16 -9.74 -6.67
C LEU A 26 15.68 -9.81 -8.13
N PHE A 27 15.93 -8.79 -8.95
CA PHE A 27 15.52 -8.73 -10.35
C PHE A 27 16.03 -9.91 -11.20
N HIS A 28 17.29 -10.34 -11.02
CA HIS A 28 17.84 -11.51 -11.71
C HIS A 28 17.30 -12.84 -11.18
N SER A 29 16.84 -12.89 -9.93
CA SER A 29 16.14 -14.05 -9.36
C SER A 29 14.75 -14.23 -9.99
N TRP A 30 14.05 -13.15 -10.35
CA TRP A 30 12.75 -13.21 -11.02
C TRP A 30 12.84 -13.82 -12.43
N GLN A 31 13.96 -13.63 -13.13
CA GLN A 31 14.18 -14.22 -14.44
C GLN A 31 14.40 -15.74 -14.41
N LYS A 32 14.78 -16.31 -13.25
CA LYS A 32 15.08 -17.74 -13.09
C LYS A 32 13.87 -18.60 -12.70
N LEU A 33 12.68 -18.01 -12.57
CA LEU A 33 11.47 -18.75 -12.22
C LEU A 33 11.09 -19.74 -13.34
N THR A 34 10.87 -20.99 -12.98
CA THR A 34 10.35 -22.01 -13.90
C THR A 34 8.92 -21.67 -14.34
N GLN A 35 8.47 -22.23 -15.46
CA GLN A 35 7.12 -21.97 -15.96
C GLN A 35 6.03 -22.37 -14.95
N GLU A 36 6.24 -23.47 -14.21
CA GLU A 36 5.36 -23.89 -13.12
C GLU A 36 5.36 -22.91 -11.95
N GLN A 37 6.51 -22.32 -11.60
CA GLN A 37 6.58 -21.31 -10.55
C GLN A 37 5.88 -20.02 -10.98
N LYS A 38 6.02 -19.61 -12.25
CA LYS A 38 5.28 -18.48 -12.83
C LYS A 38 3.77 -18.75 -12.86
N ALA A 39 3.36 -19.96 -13.21
CA ALA A 39 1.96 -20.37 -13.17
C ALA A 39 1.39 -20.36 -11.74
N ARG A 40 2.12 -20.92 -10.76
CA ARG A 40 1.76 -20.85 -9.33
C ARG A 40 1.70 -19.42 -8.80
N LEU A 41 2.62 -18.54 -9.22
CA LEU A 41 2.58 -17.12 -8.90
C LEU A 41 1.37 -16.43 -9.56
N GLY A 42 1.03 -16.80 -10.79
CA GLY A 42 -0.17 -16.31 -11.48
C GLY A 42 -1.47 -16.79 -10.82
N GLU A 43 -1.54 -18.05 -10.40
CA GLU A 43 -2.66 -18.62 -9.63
C GLU A 43 -2.75 -18.00 -8.25
N TRP A 44 -1.62 -17.84 -7.54
CA TRP A 44 -1.56 -17.11 -6.27
C TRP A 44 -1.98 -15.64 -6.46
N SER A 45 -1.59 -15.00 -7.57
CA SER A 45 -1.98 -13.63 -7.91
C SER A 45 -3.47 -13.52 -8.22
N ARG A 46 -4.05 -14.48 -8.96
CA ARG A 46 -5.50 -14.57 -9.23
C ARG A 46 -6.31 -14.91 -7.98
N ALA A 47 -5.79 -15.79 -7.12
CA ALA A 47 -6.38 -16.08 -5.82
C ALA A 47 -6.29 -14.89 -4.84
N ASN A 48 -5.36 -13.96 -5.10
CA ASN A 48 -5.24 -12.67 -4.42
C ASN A 48 -5.79 -11.50 -5.25
N GLU A 49 -6.49 -11.72 -6.36
CA GLU A 49 -7.32 -10.69 -6.97
C GLU A 49 -8.42 -10.39 -5.98
N GLU A 50 -8.25 -9.35 -5.17
CA GLU A 50 -9.39 -8.65 -4.58
C GLU A 50 -9.74 -7.50 -5.52
N PRO A 51 -10.64 -7.74 -6.50
CA PRO A 51 -11.04 -6.68 -7.44
C PRO A 51 -11.81 -5.57 -6.74
N ASP A 52 -12.37 -5.85 -5.55
CA ASP A 52 -13.15 -4.91 -4.78
C ASP A 52 -12.27 -4.06 -3.85
N SER A 53 -12.12 -2.79 -4.21
CA SER A 53 -11.42 -1.78 -3.41
C SER A 53 -12.08 -1.59 -2.03
N ALA A 54 -13.40 -1.81 -1.91
CA ALA A 54 -14.10 -1.70 -0.62
C ALA A 54 -13.71 -2.83 0.33
N LEU A 55 -13.67 -4.07 -0.17
CA LEU A 55 -13.19 -5.21 0.60
C LEU A 55 -11.73 -5.03 1.04
N TYR A 56 -10.85 -4.63 0.11
CA TYR A 56 -9.44 -4.36 0.42
C TYR A 56 -9.30 -3.33 1.55
N LEU A 57 -10.03 -2.22 1.46
CA LEU A 57 -9.97 -1.13 2.43
C LEU A 57 -10.55 -1.52 3.79
N SER A 58 -11.66 -2.27 3.81
CA SER A 58 -12.32 -2.71 5.05
C SER A 58 -11.41 -3.55 5.97
N ARG A 59 -10.40 -4.20 5.39
CA ARG A 59 -9.41 -5.03 6.10
C ARG A 59 -8.19 -4.25 6.57
N ARG A 60 -8.01 -2.99 6.15
CA ARG A 60 -6.89 -2.14 6.56
C ARG A 60 -7.14 -1.50 7.91
N LYS A 61 -6.05 -1.02 8.51
CA LYS A 61 -6.08 -0.32 9.78
C LYS A 61 -5.75 1.15 9.58
N VAL A 62 -6.42 2.00 10.34
CA VAL A 62 -6.18 3.43 10.43
C VAL A 62 -5.77 3.80 11.83
N VAL A 63 -5.00 4.88 11.95
CA VAL A 63 -4.56 5.36 13.25
C VAL A 63 -5.67 6.24 13.83
N HIS A 64 -6.26 5.77 14.91
CA HIS A 64 -7.16 6.54 15.76
C HIS A 64 -6.32 7.24 16.85
N PRO A 65 -6.57 8.54 17.12
CA PRO A 65 -5.73 9.32 18.03
C PRO A 65 -5.66 8.74 19.45
N THR A 66 -6.76 8.19 19.95
CA THR A 66 -6.82 7.64 21.32
C THR A 66 -6.83 6.11 21.40
N LYS A 67 -7.13 5.42 20.29
CA LYS A 67 -7.34 3.96 20.27
C LYS A 67 -6.21 3.21 19.55
N GLY A 68 -5.22 3.94 19.03
CA GLY A 68 -4.18 3.35 18.20
C GLY A 68 -4.73 2.82 16.87
N ARG A 69 -4.22 1.69 16.40
CA ARG A 69 -4.61 1.14 15.07
C ARG A 69 -5.96 0.41 15.14
N VAL A 70 -6.99 1.02 14.56
CA VAL A 70 -8.35 0.45 14.45
C VAL A 70 -8.65 0.01 13.02
N ARG A 71 -9.63 -0.88 12.81
CA ARG A 71 -10.06 -1.24 11.45
C ARG A 71 -10.64 -0.02 10.73
N PHE A 72 -10.38 0.07 9.44
CA PHE A 72 -10.98 1.08 8.57
C PHE A 72 -12.40 0.67 8.23
N SER A 73 -13.35 1.07 9.08
CA SER A 73 -14.77 0.86 8.79
C SER A 73 -15.22 1.93 7.80
N LEU A 74 -15.63 1.50 6.60
CA LEU A 74 -16.13 2.39 5.56
C LEU A 74 -17.52 2.90 5.94
N TYR A 75 -17.74 4.20 5.76
CA TYR A 75 -19.09 4.76 5.79
C TYR A 75 -19.90 4.31 4.57
N PRO A 76 -21.25 4.30 4.62
CA PRO A 76 -22.09 3.88 3.50
C PRO A 76 -21.75 4.57 2.17
N TYR A 77 -21.66 5.91 2.16
CA TYR A 77 -21.30 6.68 0.96
C TYR A 77 -19.90 6.34 0.42
N GLN A 78 -18.96 5.95 1.28
CA GLN A 78 -17.61 5.58 0.85
C GLN A 78 -17.62 4.26 0.11
N ARG A 79 -18.47 3.32 0.54
CA ARG A 79 -18.67 2.05 -0.16
C ARG A 79 -19.30 2.30 -1.53
N GLU A 80 -20.35 3.11 -1.60
CA GLU A 80 -21.01 3.49 -2.87
C GLU A 80 -20.03 4.13 -3.86
N ILE A 81 -19.15 5.02 -3.39
CA ILE A 81 -18.10 5.62 -4.24
C ILE A 81 -17.19 4.53 -4.83
N LEU A 82 -16.73 3.57 -4.02
CA LEU A 82 -15.84 2.51 -4.46
C LEU A 82 -16.52 1.52 -5.41
N GLU A 83 -17.80 1.22 -5.18
CA GLU A 83 -18.61 0.34 -6.03
C GLU A 83 -18.90 1.00 -7.40
N ALA A 84 -19.12 2.32 -7.43
CA ALA A 84 -19.35 3.08 -8.66
C ALA A 84 -18.13 3.19 -9.59
N ARG A 85 -16.99 2.60 -9.21
CA ARG A 85 -15.73 2.65 -9.96
C ARG A 85 -15.81 2.01 -11.34
N SER A 86 -16.55 0.91 -11.49
CA SER A 86 -16.66 0.16 -12.75
C SER A 86 -17.38 0.92 -13.86
N GLY A 87 -17.93 2.10 -13.54
CA GLY A 87 -18.65 2.98 -14.46
C GLY A 87 -17.79 4.08 -15.09
N PRO A 88 -18.43 5.11 -15.67
CA PRO A 88 -17.75 6.24 -16.29
C PRO A 88 -16.96 7.09 -15.28
N PRO A 89 -16.09 8.02 -15.75
CA PRO A 89 -15.38 8.95 -14.88
C PRO A 89 -16.30 9.65 -13.88
N ARG A 90 -15.90 9.64 -12.60
CA ARG A 90 -16.74 10.09 -11.48
C ARG A 90 -16.44 11.56 -11.14
N LEU A 91 -17.49 12.38 -10.99
CA LEU A 91 -17.41 13.68 -10.33
C LEU A 91 -17.95 13.56 -8.90
N ILE A 92 -17.08 13.73 -7.91
CA ILE A 92 -17.44 13.57 -6.49
C ILE A 92 -17.63 14.95 -5.85
N VAL A 93 -18.87 15.31 -5.54
CA VAL A 93 -19.19 16.47 -4.70
C VAL A 93 -19.08 16.06 -3.24
N LYS A 94 -18.24 16.77 -2.46
CA LYS A 94 -17.94 16.39 -1.07
C LYS A 94 -17.98 17.57 -0.10
N ALA A 95 -18.35 17.28 1.14
CA ALA A 95 -18.20 18.21 2.27
C ALA A 95 -16.75 18.23 2.82
N ARG A 96 -16.42 19.16 3.71
CA ARG A 96 -15.11 19.17 4.38
C ARG A 96 -15.00 17.98 5.35
N GLN A 97 -13.77 17.49 5.56
CA GLN A 97 -13.42 16.53 6.62
C GLN A 97 -14.09 15.14 6.56
N VAL A 98 -14.71 14.75 5.44
CA VAL A 98 -15.34 13.43 5.24
C VAL A 98 -14.37 12.31 4.83
N GLY A 99 -13.05 12.52 4.94
CA GLY A 99 -12.07 11.46 4.67
C GLY A 99 -12.00 10.94 3.22
N VAL A 100 -12.51 11.68 2.22
CA VAL A 100 -12.47 11.25 0.79
C VAL A 100 -11.04 11.04 0.28
N SER A 101 -10.08 11.88 0.68
CA SER A 101 -8.68 11.71 0.24
C SER A 101 -8.08 10.37 0.71
N GLN A 102 -8.44 9.93 1.91
CA GLN A 102 -7.99 8.65 2.44
C GLN A 102 -8.64 7.47 1.69
N LEU A 103 -9.92 7.61 1.35
CA LEU A 103 -10.65 6.64 0.54
C LEU A 103 -9.97 6.46 -0.83
N LEU A 104 -9.72 7.57 -1.54
CA LEU A 104 -9.10 7.55 -2.87
C LEU A 104 -7.64 7.06 -2.85
N ALA A 105 -6.87 7.39 -1.81
CA ALA A 105 -5.52 6.84 -1.65
C ALA A 105 -5.56 5.31 -1.44
N GLY A 106 -6.55 4.84 -0.68
CA GLY A 106 -6.82 3.42 -0.48
C GLY A 106 -7.21 2.70 -1.77
N GLU A 107 -8.11 3.30 -2.54
CA GLU A 107 -8.55 2.83 -3.86
C GLU A 107 -7.37 2.76 -4.83
N ALA A 108 -6.59 3.84 -4.97
CA ALA A 108 -5.41 3.87 -5.84
C ALA A 108 -4.35 2.83 -5.45
N LEU A 109 -4.16 2.58 -4.15
CA LEU A 109 -3.25 1.55 -3.69
C LEU A 109 -3.77 0.13 -3.99
N ALA A 110 -5.08 -0.10 -3.87
CA ALA A 110 -5.68 -1.36 -4.27
C ALA A 110 -5.49 -1.57 -5.78
N GLN A 111 -5.73 -0.52 -6.57
CA GLN A 111 -5.53 -0.53 -8.01
C GLN A 111 -4.10 -0.90 -8.39
N ALA A 112 -3.12 -0.19 -7.83
CA ALA A 112 -1.70 -0.44 -8.11
C ALA A 112 -1.22 -1.85 -7.70
N LYS A 113 -1.96 -2.55 -6.82
CA LYS A 113 -1.62 -3.90 -6.36
C LYS A 113 -2.29 -5.01 -7.14
N PHE A 114 -3.52 -4.80 -7.59
CA PHE A 114 -4.37 -5.85 -8.15
C PHE A 114 -4.75 -5.62 -9.61
N LEU A 115 -4.42 -4.46 -10.18
CA LEU A 115 -4.59 -4.21 -11.60
C LEU A 115 -3.22 -4.18 -12.27
N PRO A 116 -3.10 -4.79 -13.46
CA PRO A 116 -1.86 -4.87 -14.21
C PRO A 116 -1.40 -3.52 -14.77
#